data_AF-A0A1V0UF83-F1
#
_entry.id   AF-A0A1V0UF83-F1
#
_cell.length_a   1.000
_cell.length_b   1.000
_cell.length_c   1.000
_cell.angle_alpha   90.00
_cell.angle_beta   90.00
_cell.angle_gamma   90.00
#
_symmetry.space_group_name_H-M   'P 1'
#
loop_
_entity.id
_entity.type
_entity.pdbx_description
1 polymer ?
#
loop_
_entity_poly.entity_id
_entity_poly.type
_entity_poly.pdbx_seq_one_letter_code
_entity_poly.pdbx_strand_id
1 'polypeptide(L)'
;MTFARRGGLPGVDAENPIVLTVTGRVSRAVVPDLCARLERALTAPGGAAPAPGAVADCDVGGVVRPDLALVDAVARLAVVARRSGRTLRLRRVPPELRALLDLVGLADVVGLAEEPGESGEPEGSGEIAAPVPGPP
;
A
#
# COMPACT_ATOMS: atom_id res chain seq x y z
N MET A 1 -35.59 -3.41 9.25
CA MET A 1 -35.10 -4.61 8.54
C MET A 1 -33.61 -4.47 8.38
N THR A 2 -32.88 -5.06 9.32
CA THR A 2 -31.42 -5.04 9.45
C THR A 2 -30.85 -6.20 8.66
N PHE A 3 -29.86 -5.94 7.81
CA PHE A 3 -28.97 -6.99 7.33
C PHE A 3 -27.57 -6.73 7.87
N ALA A 4 -27.24 -7.42 8.96
CA ALA A 4 -25.87 -7.61 9.36
C ALA A 4 -25.18 -8.50 8.31
N ARG A 5 -24.12 -8.00 7.68
CA ARG A 5 -23.10 -8.88 7.10
C ARG A 5 -21.93 -8.94 8.06
N ARG A 6 -21.85 -10.11 8.67
CA ARG A 6 -20.80 -10.63 9.54
C ARG A 6 -19.55 -10.87 8.71
N GLY A 7 -18.41 -10.35 9.19
CA GLY A 7 -17.08 -10.94 9.14
C GLY A 7 -16.52 -11.40 7.79
N GLY A 8 -15.57 -10.65 7.26
CA GLY A 8 -14.62 -11.13 6.26
C GLY A 8 -13.25 -10.48 6.50
N LEU A 9 -12.40 -11.20 7.24
CA LEU A 9 -10.92 -11.27 7.28
C LEU A 9 -10.10 -9.96 7.13
N PRO A 10 -9.05 -9.72 7.95
CA PRO A 10 -8.05 -8.71 7.62
C PRO A 10 -7.47 -9.07 6.25
N GLY A 11 -7.63 -8.16 5.29
CA GLY A 11 -7.27 -8.36 3.89
C GLY A 11 -5.78 -8.62 3.76
N VAL A 12 -5.40 -9.89 3.78
CA VAL A 12 -4.18 -10.32 3.10
C VAL A 12 -4.44 -10.03 1.63
N ASP A 13 -3.69 -9.09 1.05
CA ASP A 13 -3.70 -8.73 -0.38
C ASP A 13 -3.16 -9.88 -1.26
N ALA A 14 -3.56 -11.12 -0.97
CA ALA A 14 -3.14 -12.31 -1.68
C ALA A 14 -3.63 -12.33 -3.12
N GLU A 15 -4.64 -11.53 -3.47
CA GLU A 15 -5.15 -11.44 -4.84
C GLU A 15 -4.34 -10.53 -5.76
N ASN A 16 -3.42 -9.71 -5.24
CA ASN A 16 -2.64 -8.81 -6.07
C ASN A 16 -1.13 -9.05 -5.89
N PRO A 17 -0.51 -9.92 -6.72
CA PRO A 17 0.90 -10.24 -6.58
C PRO A 17 1.78 -8.99 -6.71
N ILE A 18 2.88 -8.95 -5.96
CA ILE A 18 3.90 -7.89 -6.11
C ILE A 18 4.42 -7.94 -7.55
N VAL A 19 4.13 -6.89 -8.31
CA VAL A 19 4.50 -6.79 -9.73
C VAL A 19 5.93 -6.27 -9.87
N LEU A 20 6.42 -5.51 -8.88
CA LEU A 20 7.72 -4.87 -8.92
C LEU A 20 8.33 -4.74 -7.52
N THR A 21 9.63 -4.99 -7.39
CA THR A 21 10.40 -4.68 -6.16
C THR A 21 11.54 -3.72 -6.49
N VAL A 22 11.60 -2.60 -5.78
CA VAL A 22 12.62 -1.55 -5.90
C VAL A 22 13.47 -1.56 -4.64
N THR A 23 14.79 -1.74 -4.80
CA THR A 23 15.73 -1.87 -3.69
C THR A 23 17.02 -1.09 -3.97
N GLY A 24 17.81 -0.85 -2.92
CA GLY A 24 19.09 -0.16 -3.04
C GLY A 24 18.94 1.35 -3.21
N ARG A 25 19.90 1.97 -3.91
CA ARG A 25 19.83 3.37 -4.32
C ARG A 25 19.26 3.47 -5.72
N VAL A 26 18.23 4.30 -5.88
CA VAL A 26 17.66 4.60 -7.19
C VAL A 26 18.29 5.86 -7.73
N SER A 27 18.95 5.76 -8.89
CA SER A 27 19.42 6.92 -9.64
C SER A 27 18.52 7.15 -10.84
N ARG A 28 18.55 8.37 -11.40
CA ARG A 28 17.78 8.71 -12.60
C ARG A 28 18.09 7.79 -13.80
N ALA A 29 19.30 7.23 -13.85
CA ALA A 29 19.73 6.37 -14.94
C ALA A 29 18.99 5.01 -14.98
N VAL A 30 18.56 4.48 -13.84
CA VAL A 30 17.87 3.17 -13.78
C VAL A 30 16.35 3.27 -13.94
N VAL A 31 15.80 4.48 -13.96
CA VAL A 31 14.35 4.71 -14.05
C VAL A 31 13.73 4.17 -15.34
N PRO A 32 14.34 4.34 -16.53
CA PRO A 32 13.82 3.74 -17.76
C PRO A 32 13.71 2.21 -17.67
N ASP A 33 14.71 1.55 -17.09
CA ASP A 33 14.74 0.09 -16.94
C ASP A 33 13.64 -0.40 -15.99
N LEU A 34 13.39 0.33 -14.90
CA LEU A 34 12.29 0.05 -13.98
C LEU A 34 10.93 0.18 -14.68
N CYS A 35 10.74 1.22 -15.50
CA CYS A 35 9.51 1.41 -16.28
C CYS A 35 9.28 0.26 -17.26
N ALA A 36 10.32 -0.12 -18.03
CA ALA A 36 10.25 -1.22 -18.98
C ALA A 36 10.01 -2.57 -18.30
N ARG A 37 10.54 -2.77 -17.08
CA ARG A 37 10.28 -3.98 -16.28
C ARG A 37 8.81 -4.05 -15.83
N LEU A 38 8.25 -2.94 -15.36
CA LEU A 38 6.84 -2.87 -14.98
C LEU A 38 5.93 -3.11 -16.19
N GLU A 39 6.18 -2.45 -17.32
CA GLU A 39 5.38 -2.60 -18.54
C GLU A 39 5.34 -4.05 -19.04
N ARG A 40 6.50 -4.73 -19.04
CA ARG A 40 6.58 -6.16 -19.38
C ARG A 40 5.78 -7.03 -18.42
N ALA A 41 5.85 -6.75 -17.12
CA ALA A 41 5.10 -7.51 -16.12
C ALA A 41 3.58 -7.31 -16.28
N LEU A 42 3.13 -6.10 -16.62
CA LEU A 42 1.72 -5.78 -16.82
C LEU A 42 1.12 -6.33 -18.12
N THR A 43 1.97 -6.57 -19.13
CA THR A 43 1.56 -7.09 -20.45
C THR A 43 1.74 -8.61 -20.57
N ALA A 44 2.33 -9.26 -19.56
CA ALA A 44 2.57 -10.70 -19.58
C ALA A 44 1.24 -11.49 -19.64
N PRO A 45 1.10 -12.45 -20.57
CA PRO A 45 -0.08 -13.31 -20.63
C PRO A 45 -0.12 -14.21 -19.39
N GLY A 46 -1.18 -14.11 -18.59
CA GLY A 46 -1.32 -14.85 -17.33
C GLY A 46 -2.17 -14.15 -16.27
N GLY A 47 -2.49 -12.87 -16.45
CA GLY A 47 -3.48 -12.15 -15.64
C GLY A 47 -4.85 -12.17 -16.29
N ALA A 48 -5.91 -12.30 -15.47
CA ALA A 48 -7.27 -11.96 -15.92
C ALA A 48 -7.29 -10.55 -16.53
N ALA A 49 -8.15 -10.32 -17.53
CA ALA A 49 -8.34 -8.99 -18.11
C ALA A 49 -8.51 -7.95 -16.99
N PRO A 50 -7.85 -6.78 -17.07
CA PRO A 50 -7.83 -5.85 -15.96
C PRO A 50 -9.26 -5.43 -15.60
N ALA A 51 -9.69 -5.83 -14.40
CA ALA A 51 -10.94 -5.36 -13.83
C ALA A 51 -10.84 -3.84 -13.56
N PRO A 52 -11.96 -3.11 -13.57
CA PRO A 52 -11.99 -1.73 -13.11
C PRO A 52 -11.36 -1.64 -11.72
N GLY A 53 -10.35 -0.77 -11.56
CA GLY A 53 -9.64 -0.62 -10.28
C GLY A 53 -8.54 -1.64 -10.02
N ALA A 54 -8.06 -2.38 -11.02
CA ALA A 54 -6.90 -3.26 -10.88
C ALA A 54 -5.68 -2.50 -10.34
N VAL A 55 -4.93 -3.14 -9.44
CA VAL A 55 -3.79 -2.54 -8.74
C VAL A 55 -2.48 -3.17 -9.25
N ALA A 56 -1.40 -2.40 -9.28
CA ALA A 56 -0.04 -2.88 -9.47
C ALA A 56 0.76 -2.63 -8.19
N ASP A 57 1.10 -3.70 -7.48
CA ASP A 57 1.85 -3.59 -6.23
C ASP A 57 3.36 -3.44 -6.50
N CYS A 58 3.94 -2.40 -5.90
CA CYS A 58 5.36 -2.07 -5.97
C CYS A 58 5.94 -2.02 -4.56
N ASP A 59 6.82 -2.96 -4.25
CA ASP A 59 7.53 -3.01 -2.99
C ASP A 59 8.75 -2.08 -3.00
N VAL A 60 8.85 -1.20 -2.02
CA VAL A 60 9.95 -0.23 -1.87
C VAL A 60 10.70 -0.38 -0.55
N GLY A 61 10.43 -1.44 0.23
CA GLY A 61 11.00 -1.62 1.57
C GLY A 61 12.50 -1.93 1.60
N GLY A 62 13.12 -2.19 0.45
CA GLY A 62 14.57 -2.39 0.34
C GLY A 62 15.34 -1.14 -0.10
N VAL A 63 14.70 0.02 -0.21
CA VAL A 63 15.37 1.28 -0.57
C VAL A 63 16.24 1.76 0.58
N VAL A 64 17.48 2.14 0.28
CA VAL A 64 18.47 2.54 1.30
C VAL A 64 18.40 4.04 1.64
N ARG A 65 18.03 4.89 0.67
CA ARG A 65 17.91 6.33 0.88
C ARG A 65 16.85 6.93 -0.05
N PRO A 66 15.70 7.36 0.50
CA PRO A 66 14.71 8.09 -0.28
C PRO A 66 15.25 9.46 -0.71
N ASP A 67 15.14 9.75 -2.01
CA ASP A 67 15.50 11.03 -2.62
C ASP A 67 14.57 11.34 -3.80
N LEU A 68 14.78 12.48 -4.46
CA LEU A 68 13.95 12.90 -5.58
C LEU A 68 14.12 12.02 -6.84
N ALA A 69 15.21 11.25 -6.96
CA ALA A 69 15.35 10.31 -8.05
C ALA A 69 14.43 9.09 -7.85
N LEU A 70 14.27 8.64 -6.61
CA LEU A 70 13.25 7.64 -6.27
C LEU A 70 11.83 8.19 -6.46
N VAL A 71 11.55 9.44 -6.10
CA VAL A 71 10.24 10.06 -6.33
C VAL A 71 9.92 10.15 -7.83
N ASP A 72 10.87 10.58 -8.67
CA ASP A 72 10.72 10.56 -10.14
C ASP A 72 10.44 9.13 -10.66
N ALA A 73 11.12 8.13 -10.11
CA ALA A 73 10.86 6.74 -10.44
C ALA A 73 9.42 6.33 -10.10
N VAL A 74 8.95 6.60 -8.88
CA VAL A 74 7.56 6.30 -8.44
C VAL A 74 6.54 7.00 -9.34
N ALA A 75 6.74 8.28 -9.65
CA ALA A 75 5.84 9.04 -10.50
C ALA A 75 5.72 8.41 -11.90
N ARG A 76 6.85 8.00 -12.50
CA ARG A 76 6.88 7.35 -13.81
C ARG A 76 6.25 5.95 -13.78
N LEU A 77 6.50 5.17 -12.73
CA LEU A 77 5.85 3.88 -12.54
C LEU A 77 4.33 4.03 -12.40
N ALA A 78 3.85 5.07 -11.71
CA ALA A 78 2.42 5.35 -11.60
C ALA A 78 1.79 5.67 -12.97
N VAL A 79 2.51 6.40 -13.83
CA VAL A 79 2.08 6.65 -15.21
C VAL A 79 2.04 5.35 -16.04
N VAL A 80 3.04 4.49 -15.92
CA VAL A 80 3.06 3.18 -16.61
C VAL A 80 1.87 2.31 -16.17
N ALA A 81 1.64 2.18 -14.86
CA ALA A 81 0.50 1.43 -14.33
C ALA A 81 -0.83 1.99 -14.87
N ARG A 82 -1.01 3.31 -14.85
CA ARG A 82 -2.22 3.97 -15.35
C ARG A 82 -2.48 3.74 -16.83
N ARG A 83 -1.43 3.76 -17.66
CA ARG A 83 -1.54 3.45 -19.10
C ARG A 83 -2.00 2.02 -19.36
N SER A 84 -1.71 1.10 -18.44
CA SER A 84 -2.20 -0.28 -18.46
C SER A 84 -3.55 -0.46 -17.75
N GLY A 85 -4.25 0.63 -17.39
CA GLY A 85 -5.55 0.60 -16.73
C GLY A 85 -5.50 0.25 -15.23
N ARG A 86 -4.34 0.43 -14.58
CA ARG A 86 -4.14 0.08 -13.17
C ARG A 86 -3.72 1.28 -12.33
N THR A 87 -3.96 1.21 -11.02
CA THR A 87 -3.37 2.13 -10.04
C THR A 87 -2.09 1.52 -9.45
N LEU A 88 -1.06 2.33 -9.23
CA LEU A 88 0.15 1.87 -8.54
C LEU A 88 -0.10 1.93 -7.02
N ARG A 89 0.20 0.84 -6.31
CA ARG A 89 0.20 0.79 -4.85
C ARG A 89 1.60 0.47 -4.33
N LEU A 90 2.13 1.29 -3.43
CA LEU A 90 3.43 1.06 -2.81
C LEU A 90 3.27 0.23 -1.53
N ARG A 91 4.18 -0.73 -1.34
CA ARG A 91 4.28 -1.60 -0.15
C ARG A 91 5.56 -1.35 0.65
N ARG A 92 5.49 -1.55 1.96
CA ARG A 92 6.61 -1.40 2.89
C ARG A 92 7.30 -0.05 2.72
N VAL A 93 6.51 1.02 2.62
CA VAL A 93 7.00 2.38 2.33
C VAL A 93 7.78 2.91 3.53
N PRO A 94 9.08 3.22 3.40
CA PRO A 94 9.82 3.83 4.49
C PRO A 94 9.22 5.19 4.88
N PRO A 95 9.22 5.58 6.17
CA PRO A 95 8.60 6.82 6.63
C PRO A 95 9.19 8.07 5.97
N GLU A 96 10.49 8.09 5.65
CA GLU A 96 11.12 9.20 4.94
C GLU A 96 10.64 9.30 3.49
N LEU A 97 10.38 8.16 2.83
CA LEU A 97 9.77 8.16 1.50
C LEU A 97 8.32 8.63 1.56
N ARG A 98 7.54 8.20 2.56
CA ARG A 98 6.18 8.69 2.80
C ARG A 98 6.17 10.22 2.90
N ALA A 99 7.03 10.78 3.76
CA ALA A 99 7.14 12.22 3.96
C ALA A 99 7.51 12.97 2.67
N LEU A 100 8.44 12.43 1.86
CA LEU A 100 8.77 13.02 0.56
C LEU A 100 7.60 12.98 -0.41
N LEU A 101 6.85 11.88 -0.47
CA LEU A 101 5.67 11.73 -1.33
C LEU A 101 4.55 12.69 -0.92
N ASP A 102 4.31 12.86 0.38
CA ASP A 102 3.36 13.84 0.91
C ASP A 102 3.81 15.27 0.56
N LEU A 103 5.08 15.59 0.76
CA LEU A 103 5.65 16.91 0.45
C LEU A 103 5.47 17.30 -1.02
N VAL A 104 5.62 16.36 -1.95
CA VAL A 104 5.45 16.62 -3.39
C VAL A 104 4.01 16.40 -3.89
N GLY A 105 3.07 16.06 -2.99
CA GLY A 105 1.68 15.76 -3.34
C GLY A 105 1.49 14.49 -4.18
N LEU A 106 2.48 13.60 -4.20
CA LEU A 106 2.42 12.34 -4.97
C LEU A 106 1.72 11.23 -4.19
N ALA A 107 1.60 11.35 -2.86
CA ALA A 107 0.89 10.39 -2.02
C ALA A 107 -0.60 10.22 -2.38
N ASP A 108 -1.25 11.24 -2.94
CA ASP A 108 -2.65 11.16 -3.40
C ASP A 108 -2.80 10.48 -4.78
N VAL A 109 -1.69 10.31 -5.51
CA VAL A 109 -1.66 9.73 -6.85
C VAL A 109 -1.42 8.22 -6.81
N VAL A 110 -0.65 7.76 -5.82
CA VAL A 110 -0.33 6.35 -5.60
C VAL A 110 -1.06 5.84 -4.37
N GLY A 111 -1.54 4.60 -4.38
CA GLY A 111 -2.01 3.97 -3.15
C GLY A 111 -0.82 3.68 -2.24
N LEU A 112 -0.89 4.00 -0.95
CA LEU A 112 0.08 3.48 0.01
C LEU A 112 -0.61 2.39 0.81
N ALA A 113 -0.02 1.19 0.84
CA ALA A 113 -0.51 0.18 1.74
C ALA A 113 -0.17 0.59 3.17
N GLU A 114 -1.20 0.73 3.99
CA GLU A 114 -1.07 0.74 5.43
C GLU A 114 -0.45 -0.60 5.82
N GLU A 115 0.67 -0.58 6.54
CA GLU A 115 1.04 -1.74 7.34
C GLU A 115 -0.11 -1.97 8.33
N PRO A 116 -0.58 -3.21 8.57
CA PRO A 116 -1.63 -3.46 9.55
C PRO A 116 -1.10 -3.02 10.91
N GLY A 117 -1.36 -1.77 11.26
CA GLY A 117 -1.10 -1.22 12.58
C GLY A 117 -1.86 -2.08 13.57
N GLU A 118 -1.16 -2.51 14.62
CA GLU A 118 -1.78 -3.00 15.83
C GLU A 118 -2.80 -1.94 16.26
N SER A 119 -4.08 -2.19 15.92
CA SER A 119 -5.19 -1.36 16.32
C SER A 119 -5.11 -1.20 17.82
N GLY A 120 -4.81 0.03 18.25
CA GLY A 120 -4.77 0.39 19.67
C GLY A 120 -6.01 -0.16 20.37
N GLU A 121 -5.75 -0.87 21.46
CA GLU A 121 -6.76 -1.35 22.37
C GLU A 121 -7.65 -0.17 22.78
N PRO A 122 -9.00 -0.29 22.75
CA PRO A 122 -9.84 0.72 23.34
C PRO A 122 -9.67 0.63 24.87
N GLU A 123 -8.73 1.40 25.41
CA GLU A 123 -8.70 1.77 26.82
C GLU A 123 -9.97 2.60 27.10
N GLY A 124 -10.98 1.93 27.64
CA GLY A 124 -12.32 2.47 27.84
C GLY A 124 -12.97 1.96 29.11
N SER A 125 -12.47 2.48 30.24
CA SER A 125 -13.14 2.62 31.54
C SER A 125 -13.58 1.36 32.28
N GLY A 126 -12.76 0.97 33.27
CA GLY A 126 -13.25 0.25 34.43
C GLY A 126 -14.22 1.12 35.23
N GLU A 127 -15.47 0.69 35.34
CA GLU A 127 -16.30 1.00 36.50
C GLU A 127 -16.54 -0.30 37.28
N ILE A 128 -15.71 -0.51 38.29
CA ILE A 128 -15.92 -1.47 39.37
C ILE A 128 -16.59 -0.70 40.51
N ALA A 129 -17.93 -0.73 40.55
CA ALA A 129 -18.68 -0.46 41.77
C ALA A 129 -19.08 -1.81 42.39
N ALA A 130 -18.51 -2.10 43.55
CA ALA A 130 -18.62 -3.33 44.33
C ALA A 130 -20.05 -3.55 44.93
N PRO A 131 -20.38 -4.76 45.39
CA PRO A 131 -21.74 -5.17 45.76
C PRO A 131 -22.11 -4.81 47.20
N VAL A 132 -23.39 -4.63 47.50
CA VAL A 132 -23.89 -4.48 48.88
C VAL A 132 -24.97 -5.53 49.17
N PRO A 133 -24.84 -6.28 50.29
CA PRO A 133 -25.53 -7.56 50.54
C PRO A 133 -26.97 -7.39 51.06
N GLY A 134 -27.82 -8.40 50.80
CA GLY A 134 -29.03 -8.63 51.61
C GLY A 134 -28.78 -9.71 52.68
N PRO A 135 -29.81 -10.22 53.36
CA PRO A 135 -31.01 -9.63 53.97
C PRO A 135 -30.91 -9.70 55.52
N PRO A 136 -31.98 -9.46 56.31
CA PRO A 136 -32.16 -10.15 57.60
C PRO A 136 -32.95 -11.46 57.45
#